data_AF-A0A924HXM6-F1
#
_entry.id   AF-A0A924HXM6-F1
#
_cell.length_a   1.000
_cell.length_b   1.000
_cell.length_c   1.000
_cell.angle_alpha   90.00
_cell.angle_beta   90.00
_cell.angle_gamma   90.00
#
_symmetry.space_group_name_H-M   'P 1'
#
loop_
_entity.id
_entity.type
_entity.pdbx_description
1 polymer ?
#
loop_
_entity_poly.entity_id
_entity_poly.type
_entity_poly.pdbx_seq_one_letter_code
_entity_poly.pdbx_strand_id
1 'polypeptide(L)'
;MIASDSPIDKIRQFLAQRVLFGNEPTPELLAILMVYFVQGILGLARLAVSFFLKDDLKLGPAEVSTLLGIASIPWMVKPFFGFLSDGLPIFGYRRRP
;
A
#
# COMPACT_ATOMS: atom_id res chain seq x y z
N MET A 1 28.68 31.79 18.95
CA MET A 1 28.20 30.47 19.43
C MET A 1 27.92 29.64 18.18
N ILE A 2 28.95 28.95 17.68
CA ILE A 2 28.89 28.22 16.41
C ILE A 2 28.40 26.81 16.75
N ALA A 3 27.11 26.55 16.52
CA ALA A 3 26.63 25.17 16.50
C ALA A 3 27.33 24.48 15.33
N SER A 4 28.22 23.53 15.63
CA SER A 4 28.80 22.65 14.62
C SER A 4 27.65 21.81 14.07
N ASP A 5 27.20 22.10 12.84
CA ASP A 5 26.24 21.24 12.14
C ASP A 5 26.82 19.83 12.06
N SER A 6 26.22 18.92 12.82
CA SER A 6 26.65 17.53 12.87
C SER A 6 26.53 16.92 11.47
N PRO A 7 27.46 16.03 11.06
CA PRO A 7 27.33 15.29 9.81
C PRO A 7 25.96 14.60 9.67
N ILE A 8 25.36 14.20 10.80
CA ILE A 8 24.03 13.58 10.86
C ILE A 8 22.93 14.55 10.47
N ASP A 9 23.02 15.82 10.88
CA ASP A 9 22.01 16.84 10.59
C ASP A 9 22.01 17.20 9.10
N LYS A 10 23.19 17.22 8.47
CA LYS A 10 23.32 17.39 7.02
C LYS A 10 22.69 16.24 6.25
N ILE A 11 22.88 15.00 6.70
CA ILE A 11 22.25 13.81 6.08
C ILE A 11 20.73 13.87 6.24
N ARG A 12 20.24 14.23 7.43
CA ARG A 12 18.80 14.38 7.69
C ARG A 12 18.17 15.46 6.82
N GLN A 13 18.80 16.64 6.72
CA GLN A 13 18.32 17.73 5.87
C GLN A 13 18.33 17.33 4.38
N PHE A 14 19.37 16.64 3.93
CA PHE A 14 19.45 16.14 2.56
C PHE A 14 18.34 15.14 2.25
N LEU A 15 18.08 14.17 3.14
CA LEU A 15 17.00 13.20 2.98
C LEU A 15 15.62 13.85 3.05
N ALA A 16 15.41 14.79 3.98
CA ALA A 16 14.16 15.54 4.07
C ALA A 16 13.89 16.29 2.76
N GLN A 17 14.90 16.96 2.19
CA GLN A 17 14.74 17.74 0.97
C GLN A 17 14.57 16.87 -0.28
N ARG A 18 15.32 15.77 -0.41
CA ARG A 18 15.33 14.92 -1.62
C ARG A 18 14.27 13.82 -1.62
N VAL A 19 14.04 13.20 -0.47
CA VAL A 19 13.17 12.01 -0.34
C VAL A 19 11.81 12.40 0.20
N LEU A 20 11.75 13.25 1.23
CA LEU A 20 10.49 13.74 1.79
C LEU A 20 10.00 15.02 1.13
N PHE A 21 10.68 15.51 0.09
CA PHE A 21 10.33 16.73 -0.66
C PHE A 21 10.10 17.96 0.24
N GLY A 22 10.86 18.06 1.34
CA GLY A 22 10.76 19.14 2.32
C GLY A 22 9.65 18.96 3.37
N ASN A 23 8.95 17.83 3.38
CA ASN A 23 7.97 17.52 4.44
C ASN A 23 8.68 17.09 5.73
N GLU A 24 8.12 17.51 6.87
CA GLU A 24 8.58 17.07 8.17
C GLU A 24 8.26 15.58 8.38
N PRO A 25 9.17 14.77 8.96
CA PRO A 25 8.96 13.35 9.21
C PRO A 25 8.04 13.15 10.43
N THR A 26 6.77 13.50 10.28
CA THR A 26 5.77 13.24 11.33
C THR A 26 5.49 11.74 11.45
N PRO A 27 5.07 11.25 12.62
CA PRO A 27 4.71 9.84 12.80
C PRO A 27 3.67 9.34 11.79
N GLU A 28 2.72 10.18 11.40
CA GLU A 28 1.67 9.86 10.42
C GLU A 28 2.28 9.67 9.02
N LEU A 29 3.17 10.58 8.60
CA LEU A 29 3.86 10.46 7.33
C LEU A 29 4.70 9.19 7.28
N LEU A 30 5.44 8.90 8.34
CA LEU A 30 6.25 7.68 8.44
C LEU A 30 5.39 6.41 8.38
N ALA A 31 4.23 6.41 9.05
CA ALA A 31 3.28 5.30 8.99
C ALA A 31 2.75 5.09 7.55
N ILE A 32 2.37 6.17 6.87
CA ILE A 32 1.92 6.12 5.47
C ILE A 32 3.04 5.57 4.57
N LEU A 33 4.26 6.09 4.70
CA LEU A 33 5.41 5.63 3.91
C LEU A 33 5.71 4.15 4.16
N MET A 34 5.62 3.68 5.41
CA MET A 34 5.79 2.27 5.75
C MET A 34 4.73 1.39 5.09
N VAL A 35 3.46 1.81 5.12
CA VAL A 35 2.37 1.08 4.44
C VAL A 35 2.62 0.99 2.94
N TYR A 36 2.99 2.09 2.29
CA TYR A 36 3.29 2.10 0.85
C TYR A 36 4.52 1.26 0.51
N PHE A 37 5.54 1.26 1.37
CA PHE A 37 6.71 0.40 1.20
C PHE A 37 6.33 -1.09 1.23
N VAL A 38 5.54 -1.50 2.22
CA VAL A 38 5.02 -2.88 2.30
C VAL A 38 4.17 -3.21 1.08
N GLN A 39 3.28 -2.31 0.65
CA GLN A 39 2.48 -2.50 -0.58
C GLN A 39 3.37 -2.70 -1.82
N GLY A 40 4.47 -1.97 -1.93
CA GLY A 40 5.44 -2.14 -3.02
C GLY A 40 6.12 -3.51 -3.00
N ILE A 41 6.59 -3.95 -1.84
CA ILE A 41 7.26 -5.26 -1.69
C ILE A 41 6.32 -6.43 -1.99
N LEU A 42 5.03 -6.31 -1.67
CA LEU A 42 4.03 -7.33 -2.05
C LEU A 42 3.99 -7.60 -3.56
N GLY A 43 4.47 -6.67 -4.41
CA GLY A 43 4.65 -6.90 -5.83
C GLY A 43 5.60 -8.05 -6.16
N LEU A 44 6.65 -8.26 -5.36
CA LEU A 44 7.58 -9.38 -5.52
C LEU A 44 6.88 -10.72 -5.28
N ALA A 45 6.03 -10.80 -4.25
CA ALA A 45 5.23 -11.99 -3.98
C ALA A 45 4.25 -12.28 -5.13
N ARG A 46 3.62 -11.25 -5.72
CA ARG A 46 2.76 -11.42 -6.89
C ARG A 46 3.50 -11.94 -8.12
N LEU A 47 4.75 -11.53 -8.30
CA LEU A 47 5.59 -12.06 -9.37
C LEU A 47 5.89 -13.55 -9.15
N ALA A 48 6.23 -13.95 -7.93
CA ALA A 48 6.45 -15.36 -7.59
C ALA A 48 5.18 -16.21 -7.84
N VAL A 49 4.01 -15.72 -7.46
CA VAL A 49 2.72 -16.37 -7.76
C VAL A 49 2.50 -16.49 -9.28
N SER A 50 2.86 -15.46 -10.05
CA SER A 50 2.70 -15.50 -11.51
C SER A 50 3.58 -16.56 -12.17
N PHE A 51 4.82 -16.73 -11.70
CA PHE A 51 5.69 -17.81 -12.15
C PHE A 51 5.15 -19.18 -11.74
N PHE A 52 4.70 -19.35 -10.50
CA PHE A 52 4.09 -20.61 -10.06
C PHE A 52 2.88 -21.01 -10.92
N LEU A 53 1.96 -20.08 -11.19
CA LEU A 53 0.78 -20.34 -12.01
C LEU A 53 1.14 -20.70 -13.45
N LYS A 54 2.20 -20.10 -14.01
CA LYS A 54 2.59 -20.28 -15.41
C LYS A 54 3.53 -21.47 -15.62
N ASP A 55 4.55 -21.62 -14.78
CA ASP A 55 5.67 -22.52 -15.01
C ASP A 55 5.44 -23.89 -14.35
N ASP A 56 4.87 -23.91 -13.13
CA ASP A 56 4.57 -25.16 -12.42
C ASP A 56 3.18 -25.71 -12.80
N LEU A 57 2.16 -24.86 -12.78
CA LEU A 57 0.78 -25.25 -13.10
C LEU A 57 0.45 -25.19 -14.60
N LYS A 58 1.34 -24.63 -15.42
CA LYS A 58 1.23 -24.59 -16.90
C LYS A 58 -0.06 -23.94 -17.40
N LEU A 59 -0.60 -22.99 -16.64
CA LEU A 59 -1.85 -22.33 -17.00
C LEU A 59 -1.64 -21.39 -18.19
N GLY A 60 -2.64 -21.33 -19.06
CA GLY A 60 -2.68 -20.39 -20.17
C GLY A 60 -2.87 -18.94 -19.67
N PRO A 61 -2.46 -17.93 -20.46
CA PRO A 61 -2.63 -16.52 -20.08
C PRO A 61 -4.09 -16.13 -19.77
N ALA A 62 -5.05 -16.75 -20.47
CA ALA A 62 -6.48 -16.54 -20.23
C ALA A 62 -6.94 -17.11 -18.87
N GLU A 63 -6.46 -18.30 -18.49
CA GLU A 63 -6.81 -18.95 -17.22
C GLU A 63 -6.20 -18.18 -16.04
N VAL A 64 -4.93 -17.78 -16.14
CA VAL A 64 -4.27 -16.93 -15.13
C VAL A 64 -5.01 -15.61 -14.97
N SER A 65 -5.37 -14.95 -16.07
CA SER A 65 -6.11 -13.69 -16.03
C SER A 65 -7.49 -13.86 -15.40
N THR A 66 -8.18 -14.97 -15.68
CA THR A 66 -9.49 -15.28 -15.09
C THR A 66 -9.38 -15.53 -13.59
N LEU A 67 -8.40 -16.33 -13.14
CA LEU A 67 -8.17 -16.61 -11.72
C LEU A 67 -7.82 -15.35 -10.93
N LEU A 68 -6.89 -14.55 -11.45
CA LEU A 68 -6.51 -13.27 -10.82
C LEU A 68 -7.68 -12.28 -10.84
N GLY A 69 -8.48 -12.26 -11.92
CA GLY A 69 -9.70 -11.47 -12.02
C GLY A 69 -10.70 -11.83 -10.93
N ILE A 70 -11.00 -13.12 -10.75
CA ILE A 70 -11.88 -13.61 -9.67
C ILE A 70 -11.31 -13.25 -8.30
N ALA A 71 -10.01 -13.44 -8.08
CA ALA A 71 -9.35 -13.08 -6.83
C ALA A 71 -9.38 -11.57 -6.54
N SER A 72 -9.58 -10.72 -7.55
CA SER A 72 -9.68 -9.26 -7.40
C SER A 72 -11.09 -8.77 -7.04
N ILE A 73 -12.13 -9.60 -7.21
CA ILE A 73 -13.54 -9.23 -6.94
C ILE A 73 -13.72 -8.64 -5.53
N PRO A 74 -13.19 -9.22 -4.44
CA PRO A 74 -13.36 -8.64 -3.11
C PRO A 74 -12.88 -7.19 -3.01
N TRP A 75 -11.80 -6.83 -3.72
CA TRP A 75 -11.32 -5.45 -3.77
C TRP A 75 -12.26 -4.52 -4.52
N MET A 76 -12.93 -5.02 -5.57
CA MET A 76 -13.94 -4.27 -6.31
C MET A 76 -15.24 -4.08 -5.52
N VAL A 77 -15.59 -5.00 -4.62
CA VAL A 77 -16.80 -4.89 -3.78
C VAL A 77 -16.59 -3.94 -2.59
N LYS A 78 -15.34 -3.66 -2.18
CA LYS A 78 -15.05 -2.77 -1.03
C LYS A 78 -15.77 -1.41 -1.08
N PRO A 79 -15.77 -0.65 -2.19
CA PRO A 79 -16.50 0.62 -2.27
C PRO A 79 -18.00 0.44 -2.08
N PHE A 80 -18.57 -0.65 -2.61
CA PHE A 80 -19.98 -0.98 -2.43
C PHE A 80 -20.31 -1.23 -0.94
N PHE A 81 -19.46 -1.97 -0.23
CA PHE A 81 -19.61 -2.14 1.21
C PHE A 81 -19.47 -0.82 1.97
N GLY A 82 -18.54 0.05 1.56
CA GLY A 82 -18.40 1.40 2.13
C GLY A 82 -19.69 2.20 1.98
N PHE A 83 -20.22 2.29 0.75
CA PHE A 83 -21.48 2.97 0.46
C PHE A 83 -22.65 2.39 1.25
N LEU A 84 -22.76 1.06 1.31
CA LEU A 84 -23.82 0.39 2.05
C LEU A 84 -23.75 0.68 3.55
N SER A 85 -22.55 0.63 4.14
CA SER A 85 -22.33 0.91 5.56
C SER A 85 -22.50 2.37 5.96
N ASP A 86 -22.29 3.29 5.01
CA ASP A 86 -22.42 4.72 5.23
C ASP A 86 -23.87 5.19 5.01
N GLY A 87 -24.61 4.56 4.08
CA GLY A 87 -25.97 4.92 3.71
C GLY A 87 -27.09 4.23 4.51
N LEU A 88 -26.86 3.02 5.03
CA LEU A 88 -27.86 2.25 5.79
C LEU A 88 -27.31 1.84 7.16
N PRO A 89 -28.07 2.03 8.27
CA PRO A 89 -27.65 1.54 9.57
C PRO A 89 -27.63 0.01 9.57
N ILE A 90 -26.43 -0.57 9.67
CA ILE A 90 -26.23 -2.02 9.74
C ILE A 90 -26.45 -2.44 11.19
N PHE A 91 -27.50 -3.23 11.47
CA PHE A 91 -27.87 -3.65 12.83
C PHE A 91 -28.03 -2.48 13.82
N GLY A 92 -28.48 -1.32 13.35
CA GLY A 92 -28.65 -0.11 14.18
C GLY A 92 -27.35 0.68 14.41
N TYR A 93 -26.20 0.19 13.95
CA TYR A 93 -24.93 0.90 14.01
C TYR A 93 -24.62 1.56 12.67
N ARG A 94 -24.22 2.84 12.73
CA ARG A 94 -23.60 3.55 11.61
C ARG A 94 -22.09 3.54 11.81
N ARG A 95 -21.32 3.60 10.72
CA ARG A 95 -19.88 3.83 10.79
C ARG A 95 -19.62 5.10 11.61
N ARG A 96 -18.94 4.93 12.74
CA ARG A 96 -18.46 6.04 13.56
C ARG A 96 -17.09 6.47 13.02
N PRO A 97 -16.78 7.78 12.97
CA PRO A 97 -15.51 8.28 12.46
C PRO A 97 -14.31 7.71 13.24
#